data_AF-A0A1G1P148-F1
#
_entry.id   AF-A0A1G1P148-F1
#
_cell.length_a   1.000
_cell.length_b   1.000
_cell.length_c   1.000
_cell.angle_alpha   90.00
_cell.angle_beta   90.00
_cell.angle_gamma   90.00
#
_symmetry.space_group_name_H-M   'P 1'
#
loop_
_entity.id
_entity.type
_entity.pdbx_description
1 polymer ?
#
loop_
_entity_poly.entity_id
_entity_poly.type
_entity_poly.pdbx_seq_one_letter_code
_entity_poly.pdbx_strand_id
1 'polypeptide(L)' 'MKKLLHIIATPRGDESRTLKVSGAFLESFRSSQPGWVVEDLDLPKENLPSLTAKRVDGKYALLSGKDLYGDLKES' A
#
# COMPACT_ATOMS: atom_id res chain seq x y z
N MET A 1 -15.02 -13.59 2.91
CA MET A 1 -14.93 -12.25 3.54
C MET A 1 -14.31 -11.31 2.53
N LYS A 2 -14.93 -10.16 2.24
CA LYS A 2 -14.39 -9.18 1.28
C LYS A 2 -13.64 -8.07 2.03
N LYS A 3 -12.55 -7.56 1.44
CA LYS A 3 -11.70 -6.54 2.04
C LYS A 3 -11.59 -5.31 1.14
N LEU A 4 -11.63 -4.13 1.74
CA LEU A 4 -11.30 -2.85 1.11
C LEU A 4 -10.07 -2.28 1.81
N LEU A 5 -9.01 -2.02 1.05
CA LEU A 5 -7.80 -1.38 1.54
C LEU A 5 -7.83 0.10 1.15
N HIS A 6 -7.80 0.97 2.15
CA HIS A 6 -7.72 2.42 1.97
C HIS A 6 -6.27 2.87 2.16
N ILE A 7 -5.65 3.33 1.08
CA ILE A 7 -4.25 3.73 1.05
C ILE A 7 -4.15 5.24 1.23
N ILE A 8 -3.58 5.68 2.35
CA ILE A 8 -3.40 7.09 2.69
C ILE A 8 -1.98 7.49 2.28
N ALA A 9 -1.88 8.31 1.24
CA ALA A 9 -0.60 8.78 0.69
C ALA A 9 -0.27 10.24 1.04
N THR A 10 -1.13 10.91 1.81
CA THR A 10 -0.94 12.32 2.17
C THR A 10 -0.20 12.44 3.51
N PRO A 11 0.93 13.18 3.58
CA PRO A 11 1.64 13.39 4.85
C PRO A 11 0.97 14.46 5.72
N ARG A 12 -0.14 15.06 5.27
CA ARG A 12 -0.75 16.24 5.89
C ARG A 12 -1.68 15.92 7.07
N GLY A 13 -1.93 14.64 7.37
CA GLY A 13 -2.84 14.23 8.43
C GLY A 13 -4.19 14.95 8.35
N ASP A 14 -4.62 15.53 9.48
CA ASP A 14 -5.91 16.22 9.63
C ASP A 14 -6.08 17.46 8.75
N GLU A 15 -4.98 18.03 8.24
CA GLU A 15 -5.01 19.16 7.30
C GLU A 15 -5.28 18.71 5.86
N SER A 16 -5.34 17.40 5.61
CA SER A 16 -5.62 16.85 4.29
C SER A 16 -7.11 16.90 3.94
N ARG A 17 -7.44 17.67 2.90
CA ARG A 17 -8.80 17.71 2.35
C ARG A 17 -9.20 16.40 1.67
N THR A 18 -8.26 15.70 1.04
CA THR A 18 -8.54 14.42 0.37
C THR A 18 -8.80 13.30 1.38
N LEU A 19 -8.10 13.28 2.51
CA LEU A 19 -8.34 12.32 3.60
C LEU A 19 -9.73 12.51 4.21
N LYS A 20 -10.20 13.76 4.34
CA LYS A 20 -11.57 14.06 4.79
C LYS A 20 -12.62 13.51 3.82
N VAL A 21 -12.41 13.66 2.52
CA VAL A 21 -13.30 13.14 1.49
C VAL A 21 -13.34 11.60 1.51
N SER A 22 -12.18 10.94 1.60
CA SER A 22 -12.15 9.47 1.67
C SER A 22 -12.77 8.95 2.97
N GLY A 23 -12.61 9.66 4.10
CA GLY A 23 -13.30 9.36 5.34
C GLY A 23 -14.83 9.32 5.18
N ALA A 24 -15.42 10.36 4.59
CA ALA A 24 -16.86 10.42 4.33
C ALA A 24 -17.34 9.28 3.39
N PHE A 25 -16.53 8.92 2.38
CA PHE A 25 -16.82 7.78 1.54
C PHE A 25 -16.83 6.46 2.35
N LEU A 26 -15.85 6.24 3.22
CA LEU A 26 -15.74 5.02 4.01
C LEU A 26 -16.85 4.88 5.04
N GLU A 27 -17.33 5.97 5.63
CA GLU A 27 -18.50 5.97 6.50
C GLU A 27 -19.75 5.46 5.77
N SER A 28 -20.03 5.97 4.57
CA SER A 28 -21.12 5.51 3.72
C SER A 28 -20.93 4.07 3.25
N PHE A 29 -19.69 3.69 2.90
CA PHE A 29 -19.35 2.34 2.48
C PHE A 29 -19.61 1.31 3.59
N ARG A 30 -19.14 1.55 4.81
CA ARG A 30 -19.36 0.66 5.96
C ARG A 30 -20.85 0.46 6.25
N SER A 31 -21.64 1.53 6.09
CA SER A 31 -23.09 1.50 6.30
C SER A 31 -23.82 0.69 5.22
N SER A 32 -23.37 0.77 3.97
CA SER A 32 -23.98 0.05 2.84
C SER A 32 -23.46 -1.37 2.64
N GLN A 33 -22.30 -1.70 3.21
CA GLN A 33 -21.59 -2.97 3.02
C GLN A 33 -21.08 -3.55 4.35
N PRO A 34 -21.97 -3.89 5.31
CA PRO A 34 -21.57 -4.27 6.69
C PRO A 34 -20.73 -5.55 6.79
N GLY A 35 -20.71 -6.39 5.74
CA GLY A 35 -19.92 -7.63 5.70
C GLY A 35 -18.48 -7.46 5.18
N TRP A 36 -18.06 -6.24 4.85
CA TRP A 36 -16.71 -5.95 4.38
C TRP A 36 -15.81 -5.50 5.53
N VAL A 37 -14.56 -5.94 5.49
CA VAL A 37 -13.51 -5.43 6.37
C VAL A 37 -12.80 -4.29 5.66
N VAL A 38 -12.70 -3.14 6.31
CA VAL A 38 -11.97 -1.97 5.82
C VAL A 38 -10.67 -1.85 6.61
N GLU A 39 -9.54 -1.81 5.91
CA GLU A 39 -8.20 -1.64 6.49
C GLU A 39 -7.54 -0.39 5.93
N ASP A 40 -6.84 0.35 6.79
CA ASP A 40 -6.07 1.53 6.40
C ASP A 40 -4.58 1.17 6.27
N LEU A 41 -3.94 1.69 5.21
CA LEU A 41 -2.49 1.68 5.04
C LEU A 41 -2.00 3.13 4.96
N ASP A 42 -1.40 3.63 6.04
CA ASP A 42 -0.94 5.01 6.16
C ASP A 42 0.53 5.12 5.76
N LEU A 43 0.79 5.33 4.47
CA LEU A 43 2.14 5.28 3.90
C LEU A 43 3.16 6.19 4.62
N PRO A 44 2.82 7.44 5.03
CA PRO A 44 3.71 8.26 5.85
C PRO A 44 4.15 7.65 7.19
N LYS A 45 3.39 6.71 7.76
CA LYS A 45 3.70 6.04 9.03
C LYS A 45 4.40 4.70 8.84
N GLU A 46 4.42 4.18 7.62
CA GLU A 46 5.03 2.90 7.31
C GLU A 46 6.54 3.04 7.03
N ASN A 47 7.31 2.06 7.51
CA ASN A 47 8.70 1.91 7.07
C ASN A 47 8.72 1.15 5.74
N LEU A 48 8.38 1.87 4.67
CA LEU A 48 8.35 1.31 3.33
C LEU A 48 9.78 1.11 2.82
N PRO A 49 10.06 -0.04 2.22
CA PRO A 49 11.43 -0.38 1.93
C PRO A 49 11.84 0.36 0.64
N SER A 50 13.03 0.96 0.61
CA SER A 50 13.44 1.86 -0.48
C SER A 50 13.51 1.18 -1.85
N LEU A 51 13.18 1.90 -2.92
CA LEU A 51 13.43 1.41 -4.27
C LEU A 51 14.92 1.60 -4.61
N THR A 52 15.68 0.51 -4.65
CA THR A 52 17.12 0.52 -4.96
C THR A 52 17.38 -0.11 -6.32
N ALA A 53 18.49 0.24 -6.97
CA ALA A 53 18.90 -0.37 -8.25
C ALA A 53 18.92 -1.91 -8.15
N LYS A 54 19.45 -2.43 -7.04
CA LYS A 54 19.51 -3.87 -6.74
C LYS A 54 18.13 -4.54 -6.71
N ARG A 55 17.10 -3.88 -6.16
CA ARG A 55 15.72 -4.41 -6.18
C ARG A 55 15.09 -4.36 -7.56
N VAL A 56 15.43 -3.34 -8.35
CA VAL A 56 15.00 -3.25 -9.75
C VAL A 56 15.65 -4.37 -10.57
N ASP A 57 16.94 -4.63 -10.38
CA ASP A 57 17.66 -5.74 -11.03
C ASP A 57 17.08 -7.10 -10.65
N GLY A 58 16.78 -7.31 -9.36
CA GLY A 58 16.08 -8.51 -8.90
C GLY A 58 14.71 -8.69 -9.54
N LYS A 59 13.91 -7.60 -9.63
CA LYS A 59 12.62 -7.63 -10.34
C LYS A 59 12.78 -8.06 -11.79
N TYR A 60 13.75 -7.49 -12.52
CA TYR A 60 13.97 -7.86 -13.92
C TYR A 60 14.52 -9.28 -14.08
N ALA A 61 15.36 -9.76 -13.16
CA ALA A 61 15.79 -11.16 -13.13
C ALA A 61 14.60 -12.12 -13.03
N LEU A 62 13.69 -11.87 -12.07
CA LEU A 62 12.44 -12.64 -11.93
C LEU A 62 11.56 -12.57 -13.17
N LEU A 63 11.33 -11.38 -13.72
CA LEU A 63 10.50 -11.20 -14.94
C LEU A 63 11.11 -11.91 -16.16
N SER A 64 12.43 -12.10 -16.18
CA SER A 64 13.14 -12.82 -17.23
C SER A 64 13.13 -14.34 -17.03
N GLY A 65 12.43 -14.85 -16.01
CA GLY A 65 12.36 -16.27 -15.66
C GLY A 65 13.61 -16.81 -14.97
N LYS A 66 14.48 -15.94 -14.43
CA LYS A 66 15.65 -16.34 -13.64
C LYS A 66 15.30 -16.32 -12.16
N ASP A 67 15.83 -17.27 -11.41
CA ASP A 67 15.73 -17.25 -9.95
C ASP A 67 16.63 -16.16 -9.35
N LEU A 68 16.29 -15.72 -8.14
CA LEU A 68 17.12 -14.83 -7.34
C LEU A 68 18.16 -15.64 -6.55
N TYR A 69 19.45 -15.35 -6.79
CA TYR A 69 20.57 -15.93 -6.06
C TYR A 69 21.46 -14.86 -5.45
N GLY A 70 22.15 -15.23 -4.35
CA GLY A 70 23.10 -14.38 -3.65
C GLY A 70 22.50 -13.04 -3.26
N ASP A 71 23.26 -11.97 -3.52
CA ASP A 71 22.92 -10.60 -3.21
C ASP A 71 21.50 -10.19 -3.63
N LEU A 72 20.98 -10.68 -4.77
CA LEU A 72 19.66 -10.32 -5.29
C LEU A 72 18.48 -10.90 -4.49
N LYS A 73 18.72 -11.88 -3.61
CA LYS A 73 17.69 -12.51 -2.77
C LYS A 73 17.51 -11.80 -1.43
N GLU A 74 18.53 -11.11 -0.94
CA GLU A 74 18.57 -10.48 0.39
C GLU A 74 18.20 -8.99 0.38
N SER A 75 17.86 -8.44 -0.78
CA SER A 75 17.57 -7.00 -0.99
C SER A 75 16.13 -6.59 -0.74
#